data_AF-D5GZX7-F1
#
_entry.id   AF-D5GZX7-F1
#
_cell.length_a   1.000
_cell.length_b   1.000
_cell.length_c   1.000
_cell.angle_alpha   90.00
_cell.angle_beta   90.00
_cell.angle_gamma   90.00
#
_symmetry.space_group_name_H-M   'P 1'
#
loop_
_entity.id
_entity.type
_entity.pdbx_description
1 polymer ?
#
loop_
_entity_poly.entity_id
_entity_poly.type
_entity_poly.pdbx_seq_one_letter_code
_entity_poly.pdbx_strand_id
1 'polypeptide(L)'
;MTIGEALKHQRIRLGLTQDEMIQGIIHKSHYSKIERGIEGISAESLFKILFAHHIDVDSFLELIKNEYISENEKRAEELENKVRIAFNTSDKNEIENCLQEVLKLPGNKVFKYRIIVAIATFRGQLDELSVVIKEDIIKEFTKHDTWLGDIDALKLFGNCMQVFETVK
;
A
#
# COMPACT_ATOMS: atom_id res chain seq x y z
N MET A 1 12.20 8.56 2.07
CA MET A 1 12.80 9.83 1.57
C MET A 1 11.75 10.89 1.62
N THR A 2 12.11 12.08 2.05
CA THR A 2 11.20 13.24 2.10
C THR A 2 10.90 13.76 0.69
N ILE A 3 9.86 14.60 0.56
CA ILE A 3 9.54 15.29 -0.70
C ILE A 3 10.74 16.08 -1.23
N GLY A 4 11.48 16.77 -0.35
CA GLY A 4 12.66 17.56 -0.74
C GLY A 4 13.80 16.71 -1.29
N GLU A 5 14.06 15.57 -0.66
CA GLU A 5 15.06 14.59 -1.14
C GLU A 5 14.65 14.00 -2.48
N ALA A 6 13.37 13.66 -2.65
CA ALA A 6 12.85 13.13 -3.91
C ALA A 6 12.93 14.16 -5.04
N LEU A 7 12.59 15.44 -4.79
CA LEU A 7 12.74 16.53 -5.75
C LEU A 7 14.20 16.74 -6.15
N LYS A 8 15.12 16.70 -5.17
CA LYS A 8 16.57 16.76 -5.44
C LYS A 8 17.05 15.59 -6.28
N HIS A 9 16.59 14.38 -5.97
CA HIS A 9 16.90 13.18 -6.74
C HIS A 9 16.43 13.32 -8.20
N GLN A 10 15.18 13.74 -8.42
CA GLN A 10 14.63 13.97 -9.76
C GLN A 10 15.40 15.05 -10.53
N ARG A 11 15.69 16.17 -9.88
CA ARG A 11 16.45 17.26 -10.48
C ARG A 11 17.84 16.81 -10.95
N ILE A 12 18.57 16.07 -10.11
CA ILE A 12 19.90 15.54 -10.46
C ILE A 12 19.78 14.53 -11.61
N ARG A 13 18.78 13.64 -11.57
CA ARG A 13 18.51 12.65 -12.63
C ARG A 13 18.27 13.33 -13.99
N LEU A 14 17.60 14.48 -14.00
CA LEU A 14 17.33 15.28 -15.19
C LEU A 14 18.51 16.20 -15.60
N GLY A 15 19.59 16.26 -14.80
CA GLY A 15 20.74 17.13 -15.07
C GLY A 15 20.47 18.61 -14.86
N LEU A 16 19.45 18.98 -14.07
CA LEU A 16 18.97 20.35 -13.94
C LEU A 16 19.63 21.08 -12.74
N THR A 17 19.83 22.38 -12.90
CA THR A 17 20.07 23.30 -11.80
C THR A 17 18.78 23.54 -11.00
N GLN A 18 18.91 24.10 -9.79
CA GLN A 18 17.74 24.45 -8.97
C GLN A 18 16.82 25.47 -9.67
N ASP A 19 17.38 26.40 -10.44
CA ASP A 19 16.60 27.40 -11.19
C ASP A 19 15.83 26.77 -12.36
N GLU A 20 16.46 25.85 -13.09
CA GLU A 20 15.81 25.12 -14.18
C GLU A 20 14.72 24.17 -13.67
N MET A 21 14.91 23.56 -12.49
CA MET A 21 13.89 22.71 -11.88
C MET A 21 12.63 23.48 -11.52
N ILE A 22 12.77 24.68 -10.95
CA ILE A 22 11.61 25.44 -10.47
C ILE A 22 10.93 26.27 -11.55
N GLN A 23 11.60 26.59 -12.67
CA GLN A 23 11.06 27.41 -13.76
C GLN A 23 10.29 28.67 -13.29
N GLY A 24 10.76 29.32 -12.22
CA GLY A 24 10.10 30.49 -11.63
C GLY A 24 8.80 30.23 -10.84
N ILE A 25 8.38 28.97 -10.66
CA ILE A 25 7.19 28.58 -9.88
C ILE A 25 7.32 29.03 -8.42
N ILE A 26 8.54 28.91 -7.88
CA ILE A 26 8.92 29.40 -6.55
C ILE A 26 10.30 30.03 -6.61
N HIS A 27 10.68 30.76 -5.55
CA HIS A 27 12.03 31.32 -5.45
C HIS A 27 13.09 30.23 -5.22
N LYS A 28 14.24 30.35 -5.90
CA LYS A 28 15.40 29.46 -5.74
C LYS A 28 15.83 29.26 -4.29
N SER A 29 15.85 30.35 -3.51
CA SER A 29 16.22 30.30 -2.09
C SER A 29 15.28 29.42 -1.27
N HIS A 30 13.98 29.45 -1.57
CA HIS A 30 12.97 28.58 -0.96
C HIS A 30 13.16 27.12 -1.41
N TYR A 31 13.32 26.87 -2.71
CA TYR A 31 13.57 25.53 -3.23
C TYR A 31 14.84 24.88 -2.67
N SER A 32 15.92 25.67 -2.50
CA SER A 32 17.15 25.22 -1.86
C SER A 32 16.96 24.80 -0.39
N LYS A 33 16.02 25.41 0.33
CA LYS A 33 15.65 24.99 1.69
C LYS A 33 14.78 23.73 1.67
N ILE A 34 13.88 23.60 0.71
CA ILE A 34 13.07 22.39 0.49
C ILE A 34 13.97 21.17 0.24
N GLU A 35 14.93 21.25 -0.68
CA GLU A 35 15.88 20.14 -0.95
C GLU A 35 16.76 19.76 0.25
N ARG A 36 16.87 20.65 1.25
CA ARG A 36 17.60 20.42 2.50
C ARG A 36 16.69 20.00 3.66
N GLY A 37 15.39 19.85 3.43
CA GLY A 37 14.42 19.49 4.47
C GLY A 37 14.17 20.59 5.51
N ILE A 38 14.55 21.84 5.22
CA ILE A 38 14.40 22.98 6.16
C ILE A 38 12.99 23.58 6.08
N GLU A 39 12.41 23.62 4.89
CA GLU A 39 11.06 24.14 4.65
C GLU A 39 10.26 23.12 3.82
N GLY A 40 8.94 23.13 3.98
CA GLY A 40 8.03 22.34 3.15
C GLY A 40 7.73 23.03 1.81
N ILE A 41 7.06 22.30 0.91
CA ILE A 41 6.53 22.82 -0.34
C ILE A 41 5.00 22.72 -0.32
N SER A 42 4.29 23.68 -0.92
CA SER A 42 2.84 23.56 -1.10
C SER A 42 2.50 22.48 -2.13
N ALA A 43 1.33 21.85 -1.99
CA ALA A 43 0.86 20.86 -2.97
C ALA A 43 0.78 21.46 -4.40
N GLU A 44 0.30 22.70 -4.53
CA GLU A 44 0.22 23.40 -5.80
C GLU A 44 1.59 23.55 -6.48
N SER A 45 2.60 24.02 -5.74
CA SER A 45 3.96 24.19 -6.26
C SER A 45 4.62 22.85 -6.58
N LEU A 46 4.39 21.83 -5.75
CA LEU A 46 4.88 20.47 -6.00
C LEU A 46 4.35 19.94 -7.34
N PHE A 47 3.04 19.92 -7.53
CA PHE A 47 2.45 19.39 -8.77
C PHE A 47 2.83 20.21 -10.00
N LYS A 48 2.90 21.55 -9.89
CA LYS A 48 3.40 22.40 -10.98
C LYS A 48 4.81 22.02 -11.40
N ILE A 49 5.72 21.79 -10.45
CA ILE A 49 7.10 21.37 -10.74
C ILE A 49 7.12 19.97 -11.37
N LEU A 50 6.38 19.00 -10.83
CA LEU A 50 6.34 17.64 -11.36
C LEU A 50 5.88 17.63 -12.82
N PHE A 51 4.78 18.34 -13.13
CA PHE A 51 4.23 18.39 -14.48
C PHE A 51 5.10 19.19 -15.45
N ALA A 52 5.75 20.27 -15.01
CA ALA A 52 6.66 21.06 -15.85
C ALA A 52 7.85 20.24 -16.39
N HIS A 53 8.24 19.16 -15.69
CA HIS A 53 9.34 18.28 -16.07
C HIS A 53 8.89 16.87 -16.45
N HIS A 54 7.58 16.67 -16.69
CA HIS A 54 6.99 15.37 -17.03
C HIS A 54 7.39 14.24 -16.07
N ILE A 55 7.52 14.57 -14.77
CA ILE A 55 7.77 13.59 -13.73
C ILE A 55 6.44 12.88 -13.44
N ASP A 56 6.43 11.58 -13.66
CA ASP A 56 5.29 10.72 -13.34
C ASP A 56 4.96 10.82 -11.85
N VAL A 57 3.71 11.21 -11.56
CA VAL A 57 3.25 11.49 -10.19
C VAL A 57 3.23 10.22 -9.37
N ASP A 58 2.74 9.11 -9.93
CA ASP A 58 2.64 7.84 -9.21
C ASP A 58 4.02 7.33 -8.82
N SER A 59 4.96 7.32 -9.77
CA SER A 59 6.36 6.99 -9.52
C SER A 59 7.00 7.92 -8.48
N PHE A 60 6.66 9.22 -8.47
CA PHE A 60 7.17 10.15 -7.46
C PHE A 60 6.59 9.86 -6.08
N LEU A 61 5.29 9.55 -5.99
CA LEU A 61 4.63 9.21 -4.74
C LEU A 61 5.22 7.92 -4.14
N GLU A 62 5.48 6.90 -4.96
CA GLU A 62 6.13 5.66 -4.50
C GLU A 62 7.51 5.90 -3.87
N LEU A 63 8.28 6.88 -4.38
CA LEU A 63 9.57 7.23 -3.77
C LEU A 63 9.40 7.78 -2.34
N ILE A 64 8.38 8.60 -2.12
CA ILE A 64 8.20 9.30 -0.84
C ILE A 64 7.29 8.56 0.14
N LYS A 65 6.47 7.62 -0.34
CA LYS A 65 5.39 6.95 0.40
C LYS A 65 5.86 6.45 1.76
N ASN A 66 6.96 5.72 1.80
CA ASN A 66 7.55 5.16 3.03
C ASN A 66 7.97 6.20 4.07
N GLU A 67 8.05 7.49 3.74
CA GLU A 67 8.29 8.54 4.73
C GLU A 67 7.00 9.00 5.43
N TYR A 68 5.87 8.92 4.73
CA TYR A 68 4.63 9.59 5.11
C TYR A 68 3.49 8.65 5.50
N ILE A 69 3.63 7.34 5.26
CA ILE A 69 2.70 6.32 5.78
C ILE A 69 3.13 5.86 7.19
N SER A 70 2.17 5.35 7.96
CA SER A 70 2.44 4.82 9.30
C SER A 70 3.34 3.58 9.26
N GLU A 71 4.09 3.34 10.34
CA GLU A 71 4.88 2.10 10.48
C GLU A 71 4.02 0.83 10.33
N ASN A 72 2.75 0.90 10.74
CA ASN A 72 1.81 -0.21 10.56
C ASN A 72 1.47 -0.46 9.09
N GLU A 73 1.31 0.58 8.28
CA GLU A 73 1.08 0.46 6.84
C GLU A 73 2.32 -0.06 6.13
N LYS A 74 3.53 0.44 6.46
CA LYS A 74 4.79 -0.10 5.93
C LYS A 74 4.88 -1.61 6.18
N ARG A 75 4.65 -1.99 7.43
CA ARG A 75 4.68 -3.40 7.85
C ARG A 75 3.62 -4.23 7.13
N ALA A 76 2.42 -3.68 6.89
CA ALA A 76 1.38 -4.37 6.13
C ALA A 76 1.81 -4.63 4.68
N GLU A 77 2.41 -3.65 4.02
CA GLU A 77 2.90 -3.78 2.62
C GLU A 77 4.07 -4.76 2.50
N GLU A 78 5.02 -4.70 3.42
CA GLU A 78 6.12 -5.66 3.51
C GLU A 78 5.58 -7.08 3.74
N LEU A 79 4.59 -7.23 4.62
CA LEU A 79 4.01 -8.52 4.94
C LEU A 79 3.15 -9.06 3.78
N GLU A 80 2.43 -8.22 3.04
CA GLU A 80 1.70 -8.65 1.84
C GLU A 80 2.66 -9.19 0.77
N ASN A 81 3.82 -8.55 0.59
CA ASN A 81 4.88 -9.05 -0.28
C ASN A 81 5.47 -10.38 0.20
N LYS A 82 5.78 -10.50 1.49
CA LYS A 82 6.31 -11.73 2.09
C LYS A 82 5.35 -12.90 1.94
N VAL A 83 4.05 -12.67 2.21
CA VAL A 83 2.98 -13.65 2.03
C VAL A 83 2.91 -14.10 0.57
N ARG A 84 2.90 -13.16 -0.38
CA ARG A 84 2.87 -13.48 -1.82
C ARG A 84 4.05 -14.37 -2.24
N ILE A 85 5.25 -14.06 -1.76
CA ILE A 85 6.44 -14.87 -2.04
C ILE A 85 6.28 -16.27 -1.44
N ALA A 86 5.88 -16.37 -0.17
CA ALA A 86 5.73 -17.64 0.53
C ALA A 86 4.69 -18.57 -0.15
N PHE A 87 3.56 -18.03 -0.62
CA PHE A 87 2.59 -18.79 -1.41
C PHE A 87 3.16 -19.24 -2.76
N ASN A 88 3.84 -18.34 -3.48
CA ASN A 88 4.42 -18.66 -4.78
C ASN A 88 5.55 -19.71 -4.69
N THR A 89 6.29 -19.76 -3.59
CA THR A 89 7.34 -20.77 -3.36
C THR A 89 6.81 -22.02 -2.64
N SER A 90 5.54 -22.05 -2.24
CA SER A 90 4.94 -23.11 -1.42
C SER A 90 5.71 -23.40 -0.13
N ASP A 91 6.38 -22.38 0.44
CA ASP A 91 7.11 -22.51 1.69
C ASP A 91 6.13 -22.53 2.87
N LYS A 92 5.79 -23.75 3.32
CA LYS A 92 4.83 -23.96 4.40
C LYS A 92 5.22 -23.25 5.69
N ASN A 93 6.51 -23.23 6.04
CA ASN A 93 6.97 -22.63 7.28
C ASN A 93 6.83 -21.11 7.21
N GLU A 94 7.19 -20.50 6.08
CA GLU A 94 7.02 -19.06 5.88
C GLU A 94 5.55 -18.64 5.81
N ILE A 95 4.67 -19.45 5.21
CA ILE A 95 3.22 -19.20 5.20
C ILE A 95 2.68 -19.13 6.64
N GLU A 96 3.08 -20.08 7.50
CA GLU A 96 2.68 -20.11 8.90
C GLU A 96 3.23 -18.92 9.71
N ASN A 97 4.50 -18.59 9.50
CA ASN A 97 5.13 -17.42 10.11
C ASN A 97 4.38 -16.14 9.72
N CYS A 98 4.04 -16.00 8.43
CA CYS A 98 3.30 -14.85 7.94
C CYS A 98 1.91 -14.75 8.57
N LEU A 99 1.18 -15.85 8.79
CA LEU A 99 -0.11 -15.83 9.46
C LEU A 99 0.00 -15.20 10.86
N GLN A 100 0.99 -15.63 11.63
CA GLN A 100 1.21 -15.14 12.99
C GLN A 100 1.54 -13.64 13.00
N GLU A 101 2.28 -13.16 12.01
CA GLU A 101 2.57 -11.74 11.83
C GLU A 101 1.32 -10.95 11.42
N VAL A 102 0.51 -11.49 10.49
CA VAL A 102 -0.71 -10.87 9.97
C VAL A 102 -1.74 -10.71 11.10
N LEU A 103 -1.93 -11.72 11.93
CA LEU A 103 -2.88 -11.67 13.04
C LEU A 103 -2.52 -10.58 14.07
N LYS A 104 -1.23 -10.29 14.24
CA LYS A 104 -0.70 -9.25 15.15
C LYS A 104 -0.76 -7.83 14.58
N LEU A 105 -0.97 -7.65 13.27
CA LEU A 105 -1.10 -6.31 12.69
C LEU A 105 -2.34 -5.59 13.24
N PRO A 106 -2.25 -4.31 13.65
CA PRO A 106 -3.45 -3.54 13.96
C PRO A 106 -4.23 -3.21 12.67
N GLY A 107 -5.56 -3.22 12.74
CA GLY A 107 -6.42 -2.95 11.58
C GLY A 107 -6.31 -4.01 10.47
N ASN A 108 -6.30 -3.55 9.20
CA ASN A 108 -6.06 -4.38 8.01
C ASN A 108 -6.97 -5.60 7.84
N LYS A 109 -8.26 -5.45 8.18
CA LYS A 109 -9.23 -6.57 8.20
C LYS A 109 -9.27 -7.36 6.90
N VAL A 110 -9.39 -6.68 5.77
CA VAL A 110 -9.47 -7.30 4.44
C VAL A 110 -8.23 -8.15 4.17
N PHE A 111 -7.03 -7.61 4.43
CA PHE A 111 -5.80 -8.37 4.28
C PHE A 111 -5.76 -9.59 5.21
N LYS A 112 -6.13 -9.44 6.49
CA LYS A 112 -6.19 -10.56 7.43
C LYS A 112 -7.13 -11.67 6.97
N TYR A 113 -8.34 -11.32 6.55
CA TYR A 113 -9.32 -12.27 6.06
C TYR A 113 -8.82 -13.04 4.84
N ARG A 114 -8.22 -12.35 3.88
CA ARG A 114 -7.61 -12.98 2.69
C ARG A 114 -6.56 -14.02 3.09
N ILE A 115 -5.69 -13.71 4.06
CA ILE A 115 -4.63 -14.63 4.47
C ILE A 115 -5.17 -15.81 5.28
N ILE A 116 -6.12 -15.57 6.19
CA ILE A 116 -6.79 -16.63 6.95
C ILE A 116 -7.43 -17.65 6.00
N VAL A 117 -8.19 -17.17 5.01
CA VAL A 117 -8.85 -18.06 4.03
C VAL A 117 -7.85 -18.75 3.13
N ALA A 118 -6.83 -18.04 2.62
CA ALA A 118 -5.80 -18.65 1.77
C ALA A 118 -5.06 -19.78 2.48
N ILE A 119 -4.73 -19.62 3.77
CA ILE A 119 -4.05 -20.66 4.56
C ILE A 119 -4.97 -21.81 4.89
N ALA A 120 -6.21 -21.55 5.29
CA ALA A 120 -7.19 -22.61 5.52
C ALA A 120 -7.42 -23.46 4.26
N THR A 121 -7.49 -22.81 3.10
CA THR A 121 -7.58 -23.47 1.79
C THR A 121 -6.33 -24.31 1.51
N PHE A 122 -5.15 -23.73 1.70
CA PHE A 122 -3.87 -24.42 1.48
C PHE A 122 -3.70 -25.67 2.36
N ARG A 123 -4.23 -25.62 3.60
CA ARG A 123 -4.22 -26.76 4.54
C ARG A 123 -5.35 -27.77 4.29
N GLY A 124 -6.34 -27.46 3.46
CA GLY A 124 -7.56 -28.27 3.32
C GLY A 124 -8.49 -28.20 4.54
N GLN A 125 -8.44 -27.10 5.29
CA GLN A 125 -9.15 -26.88 6.56
C GLN A 125 -10.16 -25.72 6.48
N LEU A 126 -10.67 -25.42 5.28
CA LEU A 126 -11.63 -24.33 5.11
C LEU A 126 -12.91 -24.52 5.93
N ASP A 127 -13.37 -25.77 6.05
CA ASP A 127 -14.55 -26.14 6.83
C ASP A 127 -14.34 -25.97 8.34
N GLU A 128 -13.10 -25.94 8.80
CA GLU A 128 -12.73 -25.74 10.21
C GLU A 128 -12.72 -24.25 10.60
N LEU A 129 -12.83 -23.32 9.64
CA LEU A 129 -12.95 -21.89 9.94
C LEU A 129 -14.21 -21.62 10.78
N SER A 130 -14.04 -20.84 11.84
CA SER A 130 -15.16 -20.51 12.74
C SER A 130 -16.25 -19.72 12.02
N VAL A 131 -17.51 -19.99 12.39
CA VAL A 131 -18.68 -19.29 11.85
C VAL A 131 -18.54 -17.78 11.99
N VAL A 132 -18.02 -17.30 13.13
CA VAL A 132 -17.79 -15.87 13.39
C VAL A 132 -16.86 -15.24 12.36
N ILE A 133 -15.76 -15.91 11.98
CA ILE A 133 -14.85 -15.39 10.94
C ILE A 133 -15.55 -15.37 9.59
N LYS A 134 -16.33 -16.41 9.25
CA LYS A 134 -17.08 -16.45 7.99
C LYS A 134 -18.10 -15.30 7.89
N GLU A 135 -18.84 -15.06 8.96
CA GLU A 135 -19.81 -13.96 9.07
C GLU A 135 -19.13 -12.58 8.98
N ASP A 136 -17.99 -12.40 9.65
CA ASP A 136 -17.21 -11.17 9.61
C ASP A 136 -16.72 -10.85 8.18
N ILE A 137 -16.28 -11.86 7.44
CA ILE A 137 -15.85 -11.71 6.04
C ILE A 137 -17.03 -11.28 5.16
N ILE A 138 -18.19 -11.94 5.31
CA ILE A 138 -19.40 -11.60 4.56
C ILE A 138 -19.84 -10.17 4.88
N LYS A 139 -19.84 -9.79 6.16
CA LYS A 139 -20.21 -8.45 6.59
C LYS A 139 -19.29 -7.37 6.03
N GLU A 140 -17.98 -7.63 5.99
CA GLU A 140 -17.03 -6.67 5.38
C GLU A 140 -17.23 -6.62 3.86
N PHE A 141 -17.51 -7.74 3.20
CA PHE A 141 -17.82 -7.78 1.75
C PHE A 141 -19.11 -7.03 1.39
N THR A 142 -20.18 -7.17 2.18
CA THR A 142 -21.50 -6.53 1.94
C THR A 142 -21.64 -5.15 2.58
N LYS A 143 -20.53 -4.55 3.02
CA LYS A 143 -20.55 -3.28 3.76
C LYS A 143 -21.02 -2.10 2.91
N HIS A 144 -20.78 -2.16 1.60
CA HIS A 144 -21.14 -1.13 0.64
C HIS A 144 -22.12 -1.69 -0.39
N ASP A 145 -23.17 -0.92 -0.72
CA ASP A 145 -24.25 -1.35 -1.62
C ASP A 145 -23.75 -1.76 -3.02
N THR A 146 -22.66 -1.13 -3.49
CA THR A 146 -22.07 -1.39 -4.81
C THR A 146 -20.67 -1.98 -4.69
N TRP A 147 -20.60 -3.30 -4.48
CA TRP A 147 -19.32 -4.02 -4.32
C TRP A 147 -18.39 -3.95 -5.55
N LEU A 148 -18.95 -3.74 -6.75
CA LEU A 148 -18.16 -3.66 -8.00
C LEU A 148 -17.22 -2.45 -8.06
N GLY A 149 -17.53 -1.38 -7.32
CA GLY A 149 -16.69 -0.18 -7.21
C GLY A 149 -15.76 -0.19 -6.00
N ASP A 150 -15.85 -1.22 -5.16
CA ASP A 150 -15.10 -1.32 -3.91
C ASP A 150 -13.94 -2.31 -4.07
N ILE A 151 -12.73 -1.77 -4.08
CA ILE A 151 -11.49 -2.53 -4.21
C ILE A 151 -11.38 -3.60 -3.11
N ASP A 152 -11.80 -3.30 -1.90
CA ASP A 152 -11.72 -4.24 -0.79
C ASP A 152 -12.75 -5.36 -0.94
N ALA A 153 -13.97 -5.05 -1.38
CA ALA A 153 -14.96 -6.06 -1.72
C ALA A 153 -14.49 -6.96 -2.87
N LEU A 154 -13.87 -6.39 -3.92
CA LEU A 154 -13.28 -7.16 -5.02
C LEU A 154 -12.15 -8.08 -4.55
N LYS A 155 -11.29 -7.61 -3.65
CA LYS A 155 -10.24 -8.43 -3.04
C LYS A 155 -10.82 -9.57 -2.19
N LEU A 156 -11.86 -9.31 -1.40
CA LEU A 156 -12.55 -10.34 -0.62
C LEU A 156 -13.23 -11.35 -1.54
N PHE A 157 -13.90 -10.90 -2.60
CA PHE A 157 -14.49 -11.79 -3.59
C PHE A 157 -13.43 -12.72 -4.19
N GLY A 158 -12.34 -12.18 -4.73
CA GLY A 158 -11.31 -12.99 -5.39
C GLY A 158 -10.60 -14.01 -4.49
N ASN A 159 -10.45 -13.73 -3.19
CA ASN A 159 -9.67 -14.58 -2.27
C ASN A 159 -10.53 -15.38 -1.29
N CYS A 160 -11.77 -14.96 -1.04
CA CYS A 160 -12.62 -15.51 0.01
C CYS A 160 -13.96 -16.05 -0.49
N MET A 161 -14.22 -16.10 -1.81
CA MET A 161 -15.50 -16.57 -2.37
C MET A 161 -15.91 -17.96 -1.86
N GLN A 162 -14.95 -18.85 -1.57
CA GLN A 162 -15.22 -20.19 -1.04
C GLN A 162 -15.91 -20.17 0.33
N VAL A 163 -15.78 -19.07 1.09
CA VAL A 163 -16.49 -18.86 2.36
C VAL A 163 -17.97 -18.50 2.13
N PHE A 164 -18.31 -17.93 0.98
CA PHE A 164 -19.68 -17.46 0.68
C PHE A 164 -20.64 -18.62 0.40
N GLU A 165 -20.13 -19.77 -0.07
CA GLU A 165 -20.93 -20.96 -0.33
C GLU A 165 -21.25 -21.79 0.92
N THR A 166 -20.54 -21.55 2.04
CA THR A 166 -20.61 -22.38 3.25
C THR A 166 -21.59 -21.86 4.33
N VAL A 167 -22.30 -20.75 4.09
CA VAL A 167 -23.35 -20.27 5.00
C VAL A 167 -24.72 -20.68 4.42
N LYS A 168 -25.27 -21.78 4.94
CA LYS A 168 -26.66 -22.21 4.69
C LYS A 168 -27.53 -21.91 5.90
#